data_AF-D6PJT5-F1
#
_entry.id   AF-D6PJT5-F1
#
_cell.length_a   1.000
_cell.length_b   1.000
_cell.length_c   1.000
_cell.angle_alpha   90.00
_cell.angle_beta   90.00
_cell.angle_gamma   90.00
#
_symmetry.space_group_name_H-M   'P 1'
#
loop_
_entity.id
_entity.type
_entity.pdbx_description
1 polymer ?
#
loop_
_entity_poly.entity_id
_entity_poly.type
_entity_poly.pdbx_seq_one_letter_code
_entity_poly.pdbx_strand_id
1 'polypeptide(L)'
;MTKKKNPRYAYIAPTFKQAKSIAWDYMKQFTAKIPNTKFNETELRVDLPNGSRITLLGAENSDGLRGIYLDGCVIDEYANIDGKLFAEIIRPALSDRKGYCVFIGTPAGMNNNFYDLYQHANGAEDWFNYKAKASDTKIVDPEELEKAKEVMGEKKYLQEFECDWIANIEGAIYGEEIAKIEDKNQIARVPYDPTLPVSTAWDLGVADHSSIIFFQQKGTGVQIIDYHEERGHGLPHYIQMLEEKPYIYKDHFAPHDIDVQEFGNGKTRREIAYQLGVRFKVVPKLPVEEGIHAVTMLIPRCWIDTDHCKT
;
A
#
# COMPACT_ATOMS: atom_id res chain seq x y z
N MET A 1 -19.13 7.52 -28.62
CA MET A 1 -19.37 6.05 -28.57
C MET A 1 -18.11 5.33 -29.02
N THR A 2 -17.77 4.19 -28.39
CA THR A 2 -16.59 3.39 -28.75
C THR A 2 -16.67 2.88 -30.20
N LYS A 3 -15.53 2.88 -30.91
CA LYS A 3 -15.43 2.38 -32.31
C LYS A 3 -15.19 0.86 -32.38
N LYS A 4 -15.06 0.21 -31.23
CA LYS A 4 -14.69 -1.20 -31.12
C LYS A 4 -15.89 -2.10 -31.37
N LYS A 5 -15.70 -3.18 -32.13
CA LYS A 5 -16.74 -4.20 -32.37
C LYS A 5 -16.98 -5.03 -31.11
N ASN A 6 -18.25 -5.23 -30.76
CA ASN A 6 -18.72 -6.04 -29.62
C ASN A 6 -18.02 -5.73 -28.28
N PRO A 7 -18.10 -4.49 -27.77
CA PRO A 7 -17.42 -4.15 -26.52
C PRO A 7 -17.88 -4.99 -25.33
N ARG A 8 -16.97 -5.29 -24.40
CA ARG A 8 -17.25 -6.05 -23.19
C ARG A 8 -16.82 -5.28 -21.95
N TYR A 9 -17.76 -5.08 -21.05
CA TYR A 9 -17.54 -4.41 -19.78
C TYR A 9 -17.94 -5.34 -18.64
N ALA A 10 -17.18 -5.29 -17.55
CA ALA A 10 -17.46 -6.06 -16.35
C ALA A 10 -17.52 -5.14 -15.13
N TYR A 11 -18.43 -5.46 -14.21
CA TYR A 11 -18.32 -5.04 -12.82
C TYR A 11 -18.17 -6.31 -11.99
N ILE A 12 -17.11 -6.36 -11.18
CA ILE A 12 -16.71 -7.52 -10.40
C ILE A 12 -16.79 -7.14 -8.93
N ALA A 13 -17.52 -7.91 -8.14
CA ALA A 13 -17.51 -7.80 -6.68
C ALA A 13 -16.91 -9.09 -6.07
N PRO A 14 -16.65 -9.16 -4.75
CA PRO A 14 -16.06 -10.35 -4.14
C PRO A 14 -16.90 -11.61 -4.35
N THR A 15 -18.23 -11.46 -4.37
CA THR A 15 -19.16 -12.54 -4.74
C THR A 15 -20.15 -12.14 -5.82
N PHE A 16 -20.61 -13.10 -6.64
CA PHE A 16 -21.68 -12.87 -7.63
C PHE A 16 -22.98 -12.37 -6.97
N LYS A 17 -23.26 -12.86 -5.75
CA LYS A 17 -24.40 -12.41 -4.95
C LYS A 17 -24.27 -10.94 -4.54
N GLN A 18 -23.09 -10.51 -4.09
CA GLN A 18 -22.82 -9.11 -3.77
C GLN A 18 -22.91 -8.25 -5.03
N ALA A 19 -22.35 -8.69 -6.16
CA ALA A 19 -22.44 -7.95 -7.41
C ALA A 19 -23.90 -7.69 -7.81
N LYS A 20 -24.75 -8.71 -7.66
CA LYS A 20 -26.20 -8.58 -7.87
C LYS A 20 -26.83 -7.54 -6.95
N SER A 21 -26.59 -7.63 -5.64
CA SER A 21 -27.21 -6.74 -4.66
C SER A 21 -26.76 -5.29 -4.77
N ILE A 22 -25.49 -5.07 -5.14
CA ILE A 22 -24.91 -3.74 -5.20
C ILE A 22 -25.30 -3.04 -6.52
N ALA A 23 -25.14 -3.73 -7.66
CA ALA A 23 -25.10 -3.03 -8.95
C ALA A 23 -26.24 -3.38 -9.92
N TRP A 24 -26.98 -4.49 -9.74
CA TRP A 24 -27.92 -4.94 -10.78
C TRP A 24 -29.11 -3.99 -10.99
N ASP A 25 -29.69 -3.48 -9.90
CA ASP A 25 -30.80 -2.54 -10.00
C ASP A 25 -30.37 -1.18 -10.55
N TYR A 26 -29.19 -0.68 -10.16
CA TYR A 26 -28.60 0.51 -10.76
C TYR A 26 -28.32 0.31 -12.25
N MET A 27 -27.76 -0.83 -12.66
CA MET A 27 -27.52 -1.13 -14.07
C MET A 27 -28.81 -1.08 -14.88
N LYS A 28 -29.90 -1.68 -14.38
CA LYS A 28 -31.23 -1.59 -15.03
C LYS A 28 -31.72 -0.14 -15.08
N GLN A 29 -31.65 0.59 -13.98
CA GLN A 29 -32.11 1.98 -13.90
C GLN A 29 -31.38 2.88 -14.90
N PHE A 30 -30.05 2.83 -14.93
CA PHE A 30 -29.23 3.70 -15.79
C PHE A 30 -29.29 3.32 -17.27
N THR A 31 -29.62 2.07 -17.60
CA THR A 31 -29.74 1.62 -18.99
C THR A 31 -31.18 1.56 -19.51
N ALA A 32 -32.19 1.73 -18.65
CA ALA A 32 -33.61 1.59 -18.99
C ALA A 32 -34.07 2.51 -20.14
N LYS A 33 -33.48 3.71 -20.25
CA LYS A 33 -33.84 4.69 -21.29
C LYS A 33 -33.13 4.46 -22.63
N ILE A 34 -32.22 3.50 -22.70
CA ILE A 34 -31.51 3.16 -23.95
C ILE A 34 -32.42 2.20 -24.74
N PRO A 35 -32.91 2.59 -25.93
CA PRO A 35 -33.82 1.75 -26.73
C PRO A 35 -33.18 0.39 -27.05
N ASN A 36 -33.96 -0.69 -27.18
CA ASN A 36 -33.48 -2.04 -27.54
C ASN A 36 -32.47 -2.68 -26.57
N THR A 37 -32.36 -2.17 -25.34
CA THR A 37 -31.58 -2.82 -24.27
C THR A 37 -32.26 -4.11 -23.84
N LYS A 38 -31.48 -5.20 -23.67
CA LYS A 38 -31.99 -6.49 -23.17
C LYS A 38 -31.30 -6.85 -21.86
N PHE A 39 -32.08 -7.38 -20.94
CA PHE A 39 -31.63 -7.80 -19.61
C PHE A 39 -31.64 -9.32 -19.51
N ASN A 40 -30.55 -9.89 -19.01
CA ASN A 40 -30.46 -11.30 -18.64
C ASN A 40 -30.28 -11.39 -17.12
N GLU A 41 -31.34 -11.82 -16.42
CA GLU A 41 -31.41 -11.92 -14.96
C GLU A 41 -30.57 -13.08 -14.39
N THR A 42 -30.32 -14.11 -15.19
CA THR A 42 -29.55 -15.30 -14.77
C THR A 42 -28.06 -15.02 -14.85
N GLU A 43 -27.61 -14.44 -15.97
CA GLU A 43 -26.20 -14.09 -16.18
C GLU A 43 -25.84 -12.68 -15.66
N LEU A 44 -26.82 -11.93 -15.13
CA LEU A 44 -26.65 -10.53 -14.71
C LEU A 44 -25.97 -9.67 -15.77
N ARG A 45 -26.54 -9.69 -16.97
CA ARG A 45 -25.96 -9.10 -18.18
C ARG A 45 -26.93 -8.15 -18.87
N VAL A 46 -26.41 -7.01 -19.30
CA VAL A 46 -27.11 -6.03 -20.14
C VAL A 46 -26.53 -6.07 -21.55
N ASP A 47 -27.36 -6.38 -22.54
CA ASP A 47 -27.03 -6.29 -23.96
C ASP A 47 -27.52 -4.93 -24.53
N LEU A 48 -26.60 -4.12 -25.06
CA LEU A 48 -26.89 -2.80 -25.61
C LEU A 48 -27.01 -2.82 -27.16
N PRO A 49 -27.66 -1.83 -27.78
CA PRO A 49 -27.98 -1.85 -29.22
C PRO A 49 -26.79 -1.86 -30.16
N ASN A 50 -25.65 -1.36 -29.68
CA ASN A 50 -24.39 -1.33 -30.40
C ASN A 50 -23.58 -2.64 -30.27
N GLY A 51 -24.16 -3.68 -29.66
CA GLY A 51 -23.50 -4.96 -29.41
C GLY A 51 -22.58 -4.97 -28.18
N SER A 52 -22.53 -3.86 -27.43
CA SER A 52 -21.85 -3.81 -26.14
C SER A 52 -22.57 -4.69 -25.11
N ARG A 53 -21.79 -5.28 -24.21
CA ARG A 53 -22.31 -5.99 -23.04
C ARG A 53 -21.70 -5.45 -21.77
N ILE A 54 -22.53 -5.32 -20.74
CA ILE A 54 -22.10 -5.06 -19.37
C ILE A 54 -22.54 -6.27 -18.54
N THR A 55 -21.59 -6.94 -17.87
CA THR A 55 -21.85 -8.16 -17.10
C THR A 55 -21.42 -7.96 -15.64
N LEU A 56 -22.24 -8.40 -14.69
CA LEU A 56 -21.86 -8.53 -13.29
C LEU A 56 -21.21 -9.89 -13.07
N LEU A 57 -20.05 -9.89 -12.43
CA LEU A 57 -19.25 -11.08 -12.16
C LEU A 57 -18.85 -11.11 -10.68
N GLY A 58 -18.49 -12.29 -10.21
CA GLY A 58 -17.98 -12.51 -8.85
C GLY A 58 -16.53 -13.00 -8.87
N ALA A 59 -15.73 -12.55 -7.92
CA ALA A 59 -14.32 -12.92 -7.79
C ALA A 59 -14.08 -14.25 -7.05
N GLU A 60 -15.09 -14.82 -6.41
CA GLU A 60 -15.00 -16.04 -5.59
C GLU A 60 -14.52 -17.27 -6.38
N ASN A 61 -14.72 -17.28 -7.70
CA ASN A 61 -14.16 -18.25 -8.62
C ASN A 61 -13.41 -17.54 -9.76
N SER A 62 -12.29 -16.90 -9.40
CA SER A 62 -11.48 -16.09 -10.32
C SER A 62 -11.00 -16.88 -11.55
N ASP A 63 -10.63 -18.15 -11.42
CA ASP A 63 -10.18 -18.97 -12.55
C ASP A 63 -11.29 -19.18 -13.61
N GLY A 64 -12.56 -19.14 -13.22
CA GLY A 64 -13.70 -19.16 -14.15
C GLY A 64 -13.82 -17.92 -15.04
N LEU A 65 -13.12 -16.83 -14.70
CA LEU A 65 -13.08 -15.60 -15.49
C LEU A 65 -11.96 -15.60 -16.54
N ARG A 66 -11.10 -16.64 -16.58
CA ARG A 66 -10.04 -16.74 -17.59
C ARG A 66 -10.64 -16.90 -18.99
N GLY A 67 -9.98 -16.30 -19.98
CA GLY A 67 -10.36 -16.39 -21.39
C GLY A 67 -11.42 -15.38 -21.84
N ILE A 68 -11.94 -14.54 -20.94
CA ILE A 68 -12.73 -13.38 -21.35
C ILE A 68 -11.82 -12.28 -21.92
N TYR A 69 -12.38 -11.40 -22.74
CA TYR A 69 -11.74 -10.14 -23.13
C TYR A 69 -12.60 -8.97 -22.63
N LEU A 70 -11.95 -7.88 -22.24
CA LEU A 70 -12.61 -6.71 -21.68
C LEU A 70 -12.11 -5.42 -22.34
N ASP A 71 -13.03 -4.48 -22.55
CA ASP A 71 -12.77 -3.10 -22.95
C ASP A 71 -12.75 -2.15 -21.73
N GLY A 72 -13.35 -2.57 -20.62
CA GLY A 72 -13.32 -1.86 -19.35
C GLY A 72 -13.79 -2.76 -18.20
N CYS A 73 -13.22 -2.59 -17.02
CA CYS A 73 -13.60 -3.33 -15.82
C CYS A 73 -13.71 -2.40 -14.62
N VAL A 74 -14.71 -2.64 -13.76
CA VAL A 74 -14.76 -2.08 -12.40
C VAL A 74 -14.62 -3.25 -11.44
N ILE A 75 -13.71 -3.16 -10.48
CA ILE A 75 -13.52 -4.14 -9.42
C ILE A 75 -13.86 -3.45 -8.10
N ASP A 76 -14.96 -3.87 -7.50
CA ASP A 76 -15.47 -3.35 -6.23
C ASP A 76 -14.97 -4.17 -5.06
N GLU A 77 -14.85 -3.52 -3.91
CA GLU A 77 -14.32 -4.10 -2.67
C GLU A 77 -12.96 -4.78 -2.86
N TYR A 78 -12.05 -4.14 -3.60
CA TYR A 78 -10.80 -4.78 -4.03
C TYR A 78 -9.88 -5.21 -2.86
N ALA A 79 -9.98 -4.56 -1.70
CA ALA A 79 -9.27 -4.98 -0.49
C ALA A 79 -9.64 -6.40 -0.04
N ASN A 80 -10.85 -6.87 -0.38
CA ASN A 80 -11.39 -8.17 -0.03
C ASN A 80 -11.21 -9.22 -1.14
N ILE A 81 -10.46 -8.88 -2.20
CA ILE A 81 -10.26 -9.73 -3.37
C ILE A 81 -8.81 -10.20 -3.44
N ASP A 82 -8.62 -11.46 -3.85
CA ASP A 82 -7.30 -12.03 -4.13
C ASP A 82 -6.60 -11.27 -5.27
N GLY A 83 -5.36 -10.83 -5.03
CA GLY A 83 -4.54 -10.06 -5.96
C GLY A 83 -4.28 -10.78 -7.28
N LYS A 84 -4.36 -12.12 -7.30
CA LYS A 84 -4.31 -12.96 -8.50
C LYS A 84 -5.36 -12.55 -9.52
N LEU A 85 -6.56 -12.12 -9.09
CA LEU A 85 -7.64 -11.73 -9.99
C LEU A 85 -7.16 -10.66 -10.98
N PHE A 86 -6.59 -9.57 -10.48
CA PHE A 86 -6.16 -8.51 -11.37
C PHE A 86 -4.90 -8.90 -12.13
N ALA A 87 -3.85 -9.30 -11.42
CA ALA A 87 -2.52 -9.51 -12.00
C ALA A 87 -2.50 -10.62 -13.07
N GLU A 88 -3.18 -11.74 -12.84
CA GLU A 88 -3.09 -12.91 -13.72
C GLU A 88 -4.27 -13.08 -14.68
N ILE A 89 -5.42 -12.43 -14.43
CA ILE A 89 -6.66 -12.70 -15.17
C ILE A 89 -7.17 -11.44 -15.86
N ILE A 90 -7.50 -10.40 -15.09
CA ILE A 90 -8.11 -9.19 -15.65
C ILE A 90 -7.10 -8.34 -16.43
N ARG A 91 -5.86 -8.21 -15.95
CA ARG A 91 -4.81 -7.44 -16.65
C ARG A 91 -4.51 -8.03 -18.04
N PRO A 92 -4.37 -9.36 -18.24
CA PRO A 92 -4.33 -9.96 -19.56
C PRO A 92 -5.61 -9.74 -20.38
N ALA A 93 -6.80 -9.93 -19.79
CA ALA A 93 -8.09 -9.77 -20.49
C ALA A 93 -8.33 -8.35 -21.06
N LEU A 94 -7.74 -7.33 -20.44
CA LEU A 94 -7.79 -5.94 -20.91
C LEU A 94 -6.76 -5.62 -22.00
N SER A 95 -5.69 -6.43 -22.12
CA SER A 95 -4.50 -6.09 -22.91
C SER A 95 -4.78 -6.03 -24.40
N ASP A 96 -5.48 -7.03 -24.94
CA ASP A 96 -5.80 -7.13 -26.37
C ASP A 96 -6.56 -5.91 -26.89
N ARG A 97 -7.36 -5.29 -26.02
CA ARG A 97 -8.22 -4.18 -26.39
C ARG A 97 -7.69 -2.86 -25.87
N LYS A 98 -6.58 -2.81 -25.13
CA LYS A 98 -6.16 -1.59 -24.40
C LYS A 98 -7.32 -1.03 -23.57
N GLY A 99 -7.96 -1.91 -22.80
CA GLY A 99 -9.05 -1.55 -21.90
C GLY A 99 -8.55 -0.82 -20.65
N TYR A 100 -9.48 -0.31 -19.85
CA TYR A 100 -9.19 0.33 -18.56
C TYR A 100 -9.73 -0.50 -17.39
N CYS A 101 -9.19 -0.29 -16.20
CA CYS A 101 -9.69 -0.88 -14.97
C CYS A 101 -9.90 0.21 -13.93
N VAL A 102 -10.99 0.14 -13.18
CA VAL A 102 -11.25 1.01 -12.02
C VAL A 102 -11.36 0.11 -10.81
N PHE A 103 -10.68 0.49 -9.73
CA PHE A 103 -10.70 -0.22 -8.45
C PHE A 103 -11.36 0.69 -7.44
N ILE A 104 -12.34 0.16 -6.71
CA ILE A 104 -13.06 0.87 -5.67
C ILE A 104 -13.16 -0.02 -4.43
N GLY A 105 -13.33 0.60 -3.27
CA GLY A 105 -13.45 -0.08 -1.98
C GLY A 105 -13.04 0.85 -0.85
N THR A 106 -13.19 0.37 0.38
CA THR A 106 -12.66 1.05 1.57
C THR A 106 -11.29 0.45 1.97
N PRO A 107 -10.44 1.23 2.64
CA PRO A 107 -9.20 0.72 3.22
C PRO A 107 -9.44 -0.48 4.13
N ALA A 108 -8.51 -1.44 4.18
CA ALA A 108 -8.56 -2.59 5.08
C ALA A 108 -7.17 -2.90 5.67
N GLY A 109 -6.57 -1.88 6.30
CA GLY A 109 -5.16 -1.92 6.70
C GLY A 109 -4.21 -1.78 5.52
N MET A 110 -2.90 -1.84 5.80
CA MET A 110 -1.85 -1.65 4.78
C MET A 110 -1.38 -2.96 4.13
N ASN A 111 -1.65 -4.12 4.75
CA ASN A 111 -1.18 -5.40 4.24
C ASN A 111 -2.23 -6.06 3.33
N ASN A 112 -2.57 -5.42 2.21
CA ASN A 112 -3.48 -5.96 1.20
C ASN A 112 -3.20 -5.39 -0.20
N ASN A 113 -3.74 -6.07 -1.21
CA ASN A 113 -3.54 -5.74 -2.62
C ASN A 113 -4.05 -4.35 -3.01
N PHE A 114 -5.05 -3.82 -2.29
CA PHE A 114 -5.62 -2.51 -2.60
C PHE A 114 -4.71 -1.38 -2.11
N TYR A 115 -4.08 -1.54 -0.95
CA TYR A 115 -3.08 -0.59 -0.46
C TYR A 115 -1.87 -0.54 -1.40
N ASP A 116 -1.34 -1.69 -1.82
CA ASP A 116 -0.25 -1.77 -2.79
C ASP A 116 -0.57 -1.03 -4.09
N LEU A 117 -1.81 -1.22 -4.59
CA LEU A 117 -2.28 -0.57 -5.81
C LEU A 117 -2.46 0.95 -5.62
N TYR A 118 -3.01 1.35 -4.47
CA TYR A 118 -3.16 2.75 -4.09
C TYR A 118 -1.80 3.47 -4.06
N GLN A 119 -0.79 2.85 -3.46
CA GLN A 119 0.57 3.39 -3.43
C GLN A 119 1.22 3.44 -4.81
N HIS A 120 1.02 2.40 -5.62
CA HIS A 120 1.46 2.43 -7.01
C HIS A 120 0.85 3.59 -7.79
N ALA A 121 -0.46 3.82 -7.63
CA ALA A 121 -1.19 4.88 -8.31
C ALA A 121 -0.73 6.29 -7.88
N ASN A 122 -0.29 6.48 -6.63
CA ASN A 122 0.29 7.75 -6.17
C ASN A 122 1.61 8.11 -6.87
N GLY A 123 2.39 7.10 -7.31
CA GLY A 123 3.69 7.28 -7.93
C GLY A 123 3.73 7.16 -9.46
N ALA A 124 2.60 6.83 -10.10
CA ALA A 124 2.54 6.52 -11.53
C ALA A 124 1.72 7.55 -12.31
N GLU A 125 2.30 8.11 -13.39
CA GLU A 125 1.66 9.16 -14.21
C GLU A 125 0.45 8.66 -15.01
N ASP A 126 0.38 7.35 -15.28
CA ASP A 126 -0.70 6.72 -16.05
C ASP A 126 -1.87 6.23 -15.18
N TRP A 127 -1.80 6.47 -13.87
CA TRP A 127 -2.85 6.12 -12.91
C TRP A 127 -3.57 7.36 -12.40
N PHE A 128 -4.87 7.22 -12.20
CA PHE A 128 -5.69 8.20 -11.50
C PHE A 128 -6.03 7.66 -10.12
N ASN A 129 -5.74 8.44 -9.08
CA ASN A 129 -6.06 8.13 -7.70
C ASN A 129 -6.96 9.22 -7.10
N TYR A 130 -7.96 8.82 -6.32
CA TYR A 130 -8.87 9.74 -5.65
C TYR A 130 -9.40 9.13 -4.36
N LYS A 131 -9.18 9.81 -3.23
CA LYS A 131 -9.82 9.52 -1.93
C LYS A 131 -11.08 10.36 -1.79
N ALA A 132 -12.21 9.71 -1.53
CA ALA A 132 -13.52 10.36 -1.39
C ALA A 132 -13.99 10.34 0.07
N LYS A 133 -13.42 11.21 0.92
CA LYS A 133 -13.79 11.31 2.34
C LYS A 133 -15.26 11.72 2.47
N ALA A 134 -16.04 11.02 3.29
CA ALA A 134 -17.46 11.28 3.45
C ALA A 134 -17.72 12.73 3.90
N SER A 135 -16.87 13.23 4.81
CA SER A 135 -16.82 14.62 5.27
C SER A 135 -16.63 15.65 4.13
N ASP A 136 -15.87 15.30 3.10
CA ASP A 136 -15.57 16.18 1.96
C ASP A 136 -16.63 16.07 0.85
N THR A 137 -17.23 14.89 0.66
CA THR A 137 -18.19 14.65 -0.43
C THR A 137 -19.51 15.40 -0.26
N LYS A 138 -19.92 15.68 0.99
CA LYS A 138 -21.22 16.28 1.35
C LYS A 138 -22.44 15.49 0.85
N ILE A 139 -22.26 14.19 0.58
CA ILE A 139 -23.33 13.28 0.17
C ILE A 139 -24.12 12.80 1.37
N VAL A 140 -23.43 12.50 2.47
CA VAL A 140 -24.03 12.06 3.74
C VAL A 140 -24.28 13.29 4.61
N ASP A 141 -25.43 13.30 5.30
CA ASP A 141 -25.77 14.37 6.24
C ASP A 141 -24.75 14.43 7.38
N PRO A 142 -24.25 15.61 7.77
CA PRO A 142 -23.28 15.74 8.86
C PRO A 142 -23.74 15.13 10.19
N GLU A 143 -25.04 15.20 10.52
CA GLU A 143 -25.57 14.61 11.76
C GLU A 143 -25.50 13.07 11.72
N GLU A 144 -25.69 12.47 10.54
CA GLU A 144 -25.53 11.02 10.35
C GLU A 144 -24.06 10.59 10.44
N LEU A 145 -23.12 11.44 9.99
CA LEU A 145 -21.69 11.19 10.18
C LEU A 145 -21.30 11.19 11.67
N GLU A 146 -21.82 12.14 12.45
CA GLU A 146 -21.60 12.19 13.89
C GLU A 146 -22.14 10.93 14.58
N LYS A 147 -23.39 10.54 14.30
CA LYS A 147 -23.98 9.30 14.84
C LYS A 147 -23.23 8.05 14.40
N ALA A 148 -22.80 7.98 13.14
CA ALA A 148 -21.99 6.86 12.65
C ALA A 148 -20.67 6.76 13.44
N LYS A 149 -20.01 7.89 13.70
CA LYS A 149 -18.79 7.93 14.53
C LYS A 149 -19.05 7.43 15.96
N GLU A 150 -20.16 7.82 16.58
CA GLU A 150 -20.54 7.35 17.91
C GLU A 150 -20.78 5.83 17.97
N VAL A 151 -21.46 5.28 16.96
CA VAL A 151 -21.81 3.85 16.92
C VAL A 151 -20.61 2.96 16.58
N MET A 152 -19.79 3.39 15.61
CA MET A 152 -18.70 2.59 15.08
C MET A 152 -17.41 2.74 15.88
N GLY A 153 -17.29 3.82 16.64
CA GLY A 153 -16.05 4.25 17.26
C GLY A 153 -15.13 4.93 16.23
N GLU A 154 -14.22 5.76 16.74
CA GLU A 154 -13.38 6.64 15.93
C GLU A 154 -12.53 5.89 14.90
N LYS A 155 -11.88 4.80 15.28
CA LYS A 155 -11.01 4.03 14.39
C LYS A 155 -11.74 3.47 13.17
N LYS A 156 -12.89 2.83 13.40
CA LYS A 156 -13.68 2.24 12.32
C LYS A 156 -14.35 3.31 11.47
N TYR A 157 -14.75 4.43 12.08
CA TYR A 157 -15.24 5.60 11.34
C TYR A 157 -14.17 6.16 10.40
N LEU A 158 -12.95 6.37 10.88
CA LEU A 158 -11.86 6.89 10.06
C LEU A 158 -11.54 5.97 8.87
N GLN A 159 -11.55 4.65 9.07
CA GLN A 159 -11.36 3.68 8.00
C GLN A 159 -12.50 3.73 6.95
N GLU A 160 -13.76 3.61 7.40
CA GLU A 160 -14.91 3.43 6.51
C GLU A 160 -15.41 4.74 5.88
N PHE A 161 -15.33 5.87 6.60
CA PHE A 161 -15.85 7.17 6.18
C PHE A 161 -14.76 8.15 5.74
N GLU A 162 -13.60 8.15 6.37
CA GLU A 162 -12.50 9.10 6.06
C GLU A 162 -11.39 8.48 5.19
N CYS A 163 -11.56 7.22 4.76
CA CYS A 163 -10.62 6.47 3.92
C CYS A 163 -9.19 6.41 4.50
N ASP A 164 -9.08 6.22 5.82
CA ASP A 164 -7.81 6.08 6.52
C ASP A 164 -7.31 4.61 6.50
N TRP A 165 -6.08 4.38 5.99
CA TRP A 165 -5.46 3.06 5.91
C TRP A 165 -4.92 2.51 7.24
N ILE A 166 -4.78 3.35 8.25
CA ILE A 166 -4.03 3.09 9.48
C ILE A 166 -4.95 3.04 10.71
N ALA A 167 -6.11 3.70 10.62
CA ALA A 167 -7.01 3.87 11.75
C ALA A 167 -7.35 2.57 12.51
N ASN A 168 -7.35 1.42 11.84
CA ASN A 168 -7.70 0.13 12.44
C ASN A 168 -6.51 -0.76 12.84
N ILE A 169 -5.28 -0.25 12.78
CA ILE A 169 -4.11 -0.95 13.34
C ILE A 169 -4.11 -0.74 14.86
N GLU A 170 -4.64 -1.72 15.59
CA GLU A 170 -4.70 -1.69 17.04
C GLU A 170 -3.28 -1.66 17.64
N GLY A 171 -3.00 -0.67 18.50
CA GLY A 171 -1.67 -0.45 19.08
C GLY A 171 -0.68 0.35 18.22
N ALA A 172 -1.07 0.88 17.06
CA ALA A 172 -0.20 1.74 16.26
C ALA A 172 0.13 3.04 17.00
N ILE A 173 1.40 3.20 17.41
CA ILE A 173 1.88 4.38 18.13
C ILE A 173 1.96 5.61 17.22
N TYR A 174 2.38 5.44 15.96
CA TYR A 174 2.63 6.53 15.02
C TYR A 174 1.56 6.66 13.93
N GLY A 175 0.34 6.15 14.17
CA GLY A 175 -0.65 6.01 13.12
C GLY A 175 -1.09 7.35 12.52
N GLU A 176 -1.28 8.35 13.36
CA GLU A 176 -1.69 9.69 12.95
C GLU A 176 -0.59 10.39 12.12
N GLU A 177 0.68 10.22 12.51
CA GLU A 177 1.82 10.81 11.82
C GLU A 177 2.06 10.18 10.46
N ILE A 178 1.91 8.84 10.34
CA ILE A 178 2.03 8.14 9.07
C ILE A 178 0.88 8.55 8.13
N ALA A 179 -0.36 8.67 8.62
CA ALA A 179 -1.49 9.15 7.83
C ALA A 179 -1.25 10.57 7.28
N LYS A 180 -0.67 11.47 8.10
CA LYS A 180 -0.34 12.84 7.69
C LYS A 180 0.71 12.91 6.57
N ILE A 181 1.72 12.04 6.59
CA ILE A 181 2.75 12.04 5.54
C ILE A 181 2.26 11.34 4.27
N GLU A 182 1.35 10.38 4.39
CA GLU A 182 0.67 9.78 3.24
C GLU A 182 -0.22 10.80 2.52
N ASP A 183 -1.05 11.55 3.26
CA ASP A 183 -1.90 12.61 2.69
C ASP A 183 -1.08 13.74 2.03
N LYS A 184 0.21 13.87 2.38
CA LYS A 184 1.17 14.80 1.76
C LYS A 184 1.95 14.19 0.59
N ASN A 185 1.67 12.96 0.19
CA ASN A 185 2.43 12.20 -0.82
C ASN A 185 3.93 12.08 -0.50
N GLN A 186 4.28 11.93 0.79
CA GLN A 186 5.66 11.71 1.22
C GLN A 186 6.02 10.22 1.30
N ILE A 187 5.04 9.33 1.31
CA ILE A 187 5.25 7.91 1.00
C ILE A 187 5.13 7.78 -0.52
N ALA A 188 6.27 7.71 -1.22
CA ALA A 188 6.35 7.83 -2.67
C ALA A 188 7.60 7.10 -3.20
N ARG A 189 7.87 7.17 -4.50
CA ARG A 189 9.18 6.76 -5.03
C ARG A 189 10.25 7.79 -4.66
N VAL A 190 11.21 7.36 -3.87
CA VAL A 190 12.33 8.16 -3.35
C VAL A 190 13.64 7.48 -3.80
N PRO A 191 14.07 7.70 -5.05
CA PRO A 191 15.27 7.04 -5.57
C PRO A 191 16.53 7.52 -4.84
N TYR A 192 17.50 6.64 -4.73
CA TYR A 192 18.85 6.96 -4.27
C TYR A 192 19.46 8.12 -5.09
N ASP A 193 19.91 9.17 -4.40
CA ASP A 193 20.65 10.29 -4.98
C ASP A 193 22.17 10.09 -4.79
N PRO A 194 22.95 9.76 -5.84
CA PRO A 194 24.39 9.51 -5.71
C PRO A 194 25.22 10.70 -5.23
N THR A 195 24.64 11.90 -5.19
CA THR A 195 25.31 13.12 -4.70
C THR A 195 25.20 13.28 -3.18
N LEU A 196 24.34 12.49 -2.53
CA LEU A 196 24.14 12.51 -1.08
C LEU A 196 24.64 11.20 -0.48
N PRO A 197 25.41 11.24 0.62
CA PRO A 197 25.80 10.01 1.28
C PRO A 197 24.59 9.38 2.01
N VAL A 198 24.63 8.05 2.13
CA VAL A 198 23.65 7.26 2.87
C VAL A 198 24.12 7.05 4.30
N SER A 199 23.21 7.24 5.25
CA SER A 199 23.40 6.82 6.63
C SER A 199 22.46 5.65 6.93
N THR A 200 22.83 4.81 7.89
CA THR A 200 22.00 3.66 8.27
C THR A 200 21.68 3.68 9.77
N ALA A 201 20.46 3.33 10.14
CA ALA A 201 20.07 3.09 11.54
C ALA A 201 19.73 1.61 11.71
N TRP A 202 20.32 0.97 12.71
CA TRP A 202 20.25 -0.47 12.92
C TRP A 202 19.47 -0.81 14.17
N ASP A 203 18.70 -1.89 14.13
CA ASP A 203 18.25 -2.64 15.29
C ASP A 203 18.88 -4.05 15.21
N LEU A 204 19.56 -4.47 16.27
CA LEU A 204 20.44 -5.65 16.26
C LEU A 204 19.88 -6.76 17.17
N GLY A 205 18.87 -7.49 16.69
CA GLY A 205 18.35 -8.68 17.35
C GLY A 205 19.29 -9.88 17.24
N VAL A 206 19.82 -10.39 18.37
CA VAL A 206 20.69 -11.59 18.39
C VAL A 206 19.89 -12.88 18.20
N ALA A 207 18.68 -12.90 18.77
CA ALA A 207 17.71 -14.00 18.68
C ALA A 207 16.47 -13.64 17.85
N ASP A 208 16.37 -12.37 17.43
CA ASP A 208 15.25 -11.77 16.72
C ASP A 208 15.68 -11.29 15.31
N HIS A 209 14.80 -10.56 14.62
CA HIS A 209 15.18 -9.88 13.38
C HIS A 209 16.19 -8.77 13.67
N SER A 210 17.17 -8.62 12.78
CA SER A 210 17.95 -7.39 12.67
C SER A 210 17.34 -6.55 11.55
N SER A 211 17.05 -5.29 11.82
CA SER A 211 16.50 -4.36 10.86
C SER A 211 17.46 -3.20 10.61
N ILE A 212 17.51 -2.74 9.36
CA ILE A 212 18.42 -1.68 8.90
C ILE A 212 17.62 -0.73 8.03
N ILE A 213 17.52 0.53 8.46
CA ILE A 213 16.92 1.62 7.69
C ILE A 213 18.05 2.39 7.01
N PHE A 214 17.93 2.64 5.70
CA PHE A 214 18.88 3.43 4.92
C PHE A 214 18.25 4.77 4.58
N PHE A 215 18.97 5.86 4.86
CA PHE A 215 18.42 7.20 4.65
C PHE A 215 19.45 8.23 4.19
N GLN A 216 18.98 9.23 3.44
CA GLN A 216 19.73 10.39 2.98
C GLN A 216 19.18 11.67 3.59
N GLN A 217 20.07 12.57 4.02
CA GLN A 217 19.67 13.90 4.48
C GLN A 217 19.63 14.85 3.28
N LYS A 218 18.43 15.35 2.93
CA LYS A 218 18.23 16.31 1.83
C LYS A 218 17.66 17.62 2.38
N GLY A 219 18.56 18.58 2.63
CA GLY A 219 18.19 19.82 3.31
C GLY A 219 17.66 19.53 4.71
N THR A 220 16.42 19.94 5.01
CA THR A 220 15.73 19.61 6.27
C THR A 220 14.95 18.29 6.21
N GLY A 221 14.81 17.68 5.04
CA GLY A 221 14.10 16.41 4.86
C GLY A 221 14.98 15.18 5.08
N VAL A 222 14.38 14.09 5.53
CA VAL A 222 15.01 12.77 5.63
C VAL A 222 14.38 11.86 4.58
N GLN A 223 15.19 11.33 3.68
CA GLN A 223 14.73 10.40 2.65
C GLN A 223 15.10 8.99 3.06
N ILE A 224 14.13 8.19 3.49
CA ILE A 224 14.29 6.77 3.74
C ILE A 224 14.16 6.05 2.40
N ILE A 225 15.28 5.53 1.90
CA ILE A 225 15.41 5.05 0.52
C ILE A 225 15.41 3.52 0.42
N ASP A 226 15.63 2.82 1.53
CA ASP A 226 15.76 1.36 1.55
C ASP A 226 15.55 0.84 2.98
N TYR A 227 15.11 -0.40 3.09
CA TYR A 227 14.91 -1.13 4.34
C TYR A 227 15.34 -2.58 4.16
N HIS A 228 16.03 -3.12 5.16
CA HIS A 228 16.42 -4.53 5.19
C HIS A 228 16.07 -5.14 6.54
N GLU A 229 15.39 -6.27 6.53
CA GLU A 229 15.11 -7.06 7.73
C GLU A 229 15.40 -8.54 7.48
N GLU A 230 16.17 -9.15 8.37
CA GLU A 230 16.53 -10.56 8.26
C GLU A 230 16.75 -11.19 9.63
N ARG A 231 16.63 -12.52 9.74
CA ARG A 231 16.75 -13.29 10.99
C ARG A 231 17.90 -14.28 10.88
N GLY A 232 18.58 -14.54 12.00
CA GLY A 232 19.48 -15.69 12.14
C GLY A 232 20.88 -15.53 11.55
N HIS A 233 21.25 -14.35 11.07
CA HIS A 233 22.59 -14.06 10.56
C HIS A 233 23.42 -13.24 11.55
N GLY A 234 24.73 -13.45 11.55
CA GLY A 234 25.69 -12.67 12.34
C GLY A 234 26.08 -11.36 11.67
N LEU A 235 26.72 -10.46 12.43
CA LEU A 235 27.13 -9.14 11.94
C LEU A 235 27.94 -9.14 10.62
N PRO A 236 28.88 -10.08 10.37
CA PRO A 236 29.64 -10.10 9.13
C PRO A 236 28.77 -10.21 7.86
N HIS A 237 27.66 -10.94 7.94
CA HIS A 237 26.71 -11.10 6.82
C HIS A 237 26.09 -9.75 6.43
N TYR A 238 25.62 -9.00 7.42
CA TYR A 238 25.03 -7.68 7.17
C TYR A 238 26.04 -6.67 6.64
N ILE A 239 27.30 -6.75 7.08
CA ILE A 239 28.37 -5.88 6.57
C ILE A 239 28.66 -6.19 5.09
N GLN A 240 28.73 -7.48 4.73
CA GLN A 240 28.88 -7.86 3.32
C GLN A 240 27.69 -7.35 2.47
N MET A 241 26.47 -7.48 2.98
CA MET A 241 25.28 -6.94 2.32
C MET A 241 25.38 -5.43 2.10
N LEU A 242 25.93 -4.66 3.05
CA LEU A 242 26.17 -3.23 2.84
C LEU A 242 27.12 -2.98 1.67
N GLU A 243 28.19 -3.75 1.55
CA GLU A 243 29.21 -3.62 0.49
C GLU A 243 28.64 -3.95 -0.91
N GLU A 244 27.66 -4.86 -0.97
CA GLU A 244 27.00 -5.23 -2.22
C GLU A 244 26.00 -4.16 -2.72
N LYS A 245 25.53 -3.28 -1.82
CA LYS A 245 24.64 -2.17 -2.18
C LYS A 245 25.41 -1.02 -2.85
N PRO A 246 24.79 -0.30 -3.82
CA PRO A 246 25.45 0.76 -4.60
C PRO A 246 25.65 2.09 -3.84
N TYR A 247 25.56 2.06 -2.51
CA TYR A 247 25.49 3.27 -1.69
C TYR A 247 26.86 3.74 -1.23
N ILE A 248 27.04 5.06 -1.18
CA ILE A 248 28.20 5.69 -0.53
C ILE A 248 27.81 6.02 0.91
N TYR A 249 28.32 5.26 1.87
CA TYR A 249 27.97 5.43 3.27
C TYR A 249 28.73 6.56 3.96
N LYS A 250 28.05 7.24 4.89
CA LYS A 250 28.65 8.23 5.80
C LYS A 250 28.65 7.74 7.24
N ASP A 251 27.47 7.48 7.80
CA ASP A 251 27.32 7.13 9.21
C ASP A 251 26.49 5.86 9.39
N HIS A 252 26.92 5.01 10.31
CA HIS A 252 26.14 3.85 10.76
C HIS A 252 25.78 4.04 12.23
N PHE A 253 24.49 4.09 12.56
CA PHE A 253 23.98 4.24 13.91
C PHE A 253 23.53 2.88 14.44
N ALA A 254 24.02 2.50 15.62
CA ALA A 254 23.65 1.25 16.29
C ALA A 254 23.23 1.51 17.74
N PRO A 255 22.36 0.67 18.31
CA PRO A 255 21.95 0.78 19.70
C PRO A 255 23.13 0.48 20.63
N HIS A 256 22.99 0.93 21.89
CA HIS A 256 23.91 0.62 23.00
C HIS A 256 24.27 -0.86 23.15
N ASP A 257 23.41 -1.78 22.71
CA ASP A 257 23.63 -3.23 22.81
C ASP A 257 24.77 -3.76 21.91
N ILE A 258 25.34 -2.95 21.02
CA ILE A 258 26.49 -3.35 20.19
C ILE A 258 27.80 -3.49 20.97
N ASP A 259 27.89 -2.92 22.17
CA ASP A 259 29.06 -3.03 23.04
C ASP A 259 29.04 -4.31 23.90
N VAL A 260 28.01 -5.15 23.80
CA VAL A 260 27.96 -6.45 24.46
C VAL A 260 28.89 -7.45 23.76
N GLN A 261 29.67 -8.20 24.54
CA GLN A 261 30.61 -9.21 24.04
C GLN A 261 29.87 -10.41 23.43
N GLU A 262 30.36 -10.92 22.30
CA GLU A 262 29.83 -12.16 21.72
C GLU A 262 30.30 -13.40 22.49
N PHE A 263 29.39 -14.36 22.67
CA PHE A 263 29.66 -15.67 23.27
C PHE A 263 30.52 -16.50 22.31
N GLY A 264 31.84 -16.34 22.37
CA GLY A 264 32.79 -17.25 21.73
C GLY A 264 34.20 -16.72 21.55
N ASN A 265 34.34 -15.42 21.29
CA ASN A 265 35.58 -14.79 20.82
C ASN A 265 36.04 -13.60 21.69
N GLY A 266 35.26 -13.21 22.71
CA GLY A 266 35.63 -12.20 23.71
C GLY A 266 35.72 -10.75 23.18
N LYS A 267 35.44 -10.55 21.89
CA LYS A 267 35.35 -9.24 21.23
C LYS A 267 33.92 -8.72 21.29
N THR A 268 33.78 -7.41 21.31
CA THR A 268 32.46 -6.77 21.14
C THR A 268 32.07 -6.78 19.67
N ARG A 269 30.77 -6.70 19.38
CA ARG A 269 30.26 -6.57 18.00
C ARG A 269 30.81 -5.33 17.31
N ARG A 270 31.02 -4.25 18.07
CA ARG A 270 31.65 -3.02 17.58
C ARG A 270 33.08 -3.24 17.11
N GLU A 271 33.87 -4.05 17.81
CA GLU A 271 35.24 -4.39 17.42
C GLU A 271 35.27 -5.25 16.14
N ILE A 272 34.34 -6.21 16.02
CA ILE A 272 34.18 -7.02 14.82
C ILE A 272 33.82 -6.12 13.63
N ALA A 273 32.84 -5.24 13.79
CA ALA A 273 32.45 -4.27 12.76
C ALA A 273 33.64 -3.42 12.31
N TYR A 274 34.41 -2.91 13.27
CA TYR A 274 35.57 -2.07 12.99
C TYR A 274 36.65 -2.82 12.19
N GLN A 275 36.87 -4.11 12.51
CA GLN A 275 37.80 -4.97 11.77
C GLN A 275 37.32 -5.25 10.34
N LEU A 276 36.00 -5.28 10.14
CA LEU A 276 35.35 -5.45 8.84
C LEU A 276 35.07 -4.11 8.12
N GLY A 277 35.65 -3.00 8.59
CA GLY A 277 35.58 -1.70 7.90
C GLY A 277 34.40 -0.80 8.26
N VAL A 278 33.46 -1.26 9.11
CA VAL A 278 32.27 -0.50 9.51
C VAL A 278 32.48 0.17 10.87
N ARG A 279 32.26 1.48 10.93
CA ARG A 279 32.38 2.28 12.14
C ARG A 279 31.00 2.72 12.64
N PHE A 280 30.53 2.07 13.70
CA PHE A 280 29.26 2.44 14.33
C PHE A 280 29.39 3.65 15.26
N LYS A 281 28.41 4.55 15.16
CA LYS A 281 28.07 5.57 16.14
C LYS A 281 27.01 5.00 17.07
N VAL A 282 27.38 4.78 18.32
CA VAL A 282 26.46 4.25 19.33
C VAL A 282 25.50 5.36 19.74
N VAL A 283 24.19 5.13 19.59
CA VAL A 283 23.16 6.07 20.03
C VAL A 283 22.75 5.78 21.49
N PRO A 284 22.49 6.82 22.30
CA PRO A 284 22.08 6.62 23.69
C PRO A 284 20.72 5.94 23.77
N LYS A 285 20.52 5.14 24.82
CA LYS A 285 19.20 4.58 25.13
C LYS A 285 18.30 5.70 25.65
N LEU A 286 17.28 6.03 24.89
CA LEU A 286 16.25 6.98 25.32
C LEU A 286 15.16 6.26 26.14
N PRO A 287 14.52 6.94 27.10
CA PRO A 287 13.24 6.49 27.63
C PRO A 287 12.22 6.30 26.50
N VAL A 288 11.32 5.33 26.64
CA VAL A 288 10.35 4.96 25.59
C VAL A 288 9.52 6.17 25.15
N GLU A 289 8.99 6.95 26.09
CA GLU A 289 8.18 8.14 25.80
C GLU A 289 8.95 9.23 25.04
N GLU A 290 10.22 9.47 25.40
CA GLU A 290 11.07 10.44 24.70
C GLU A 290 11.42 9.96 23.29
N GLY A 291 11.68 8.66 23.13
CA GLY A 291 11.89 8.04 21.83
C GLY A 291 10.68 8.18 20.92
N ILE A 292 9.49 7.89 21.45
CA ILE A 292 8.22 8.08 20.74
C ILE A 292 8.05 9.54 20.31
N HIS A 293 8.22 10.48 21.24
CA HIS A 293 8.09 11.90 20.91
C HIS A 293 9.09 12.37 19.85
N ALA A 294 10.34 11.91 19.92
CA ALA A 294 11.37 12.25 18.94
C ALA A 294 11.02 11.74 17.53
N VAL A 295 10.50 10.52 17.42
CA VAL A 295 10.05 9.93 16.14
C VAL A 295 8.82 10.65 15.61
N THR A 296 7.83 10.95 16.46
CA THR A 296 6.65 11.76 16.09
C THR A 296 7.04 13.11 15.49
N MET A 297 8.07 13.77 16.04
CA MET A 297 8.58 15.04 15.52
C MET A 297 9.40 14.89 14.23
N LEU A 298 9.97 13.71 13.97
CA LEU A 298 10.77 13.40 12.80
C LEU A 298 9.92 13.01 11.59
N ILE A 299 8.90 12.17 11.77
CA ILE A 299 8.05 11.61 10.71
C ILE A 299 7.56 12.69 9.72
N PRO A 300 7.06 13.86 10.13
CA PRO A 300 6.59 14.90 9.20
C PRO A 300 7.63 15.40 8.20
N ARG A 301 8.92 15.17 8.47
CA ARG A 301 10.07 15.54 7.63
C ARG A 301 10.61 14.36 6.82
N CYS A 302 10.01 13.18 6.96
CA CYS A 302 10.43 11.98 6.25
C CYS A 302 9.73 11.86 4.90
N TRP A 303 10.47 11.35 3.92
CA TRP A 303 9.96 10.73 2.70
C TRP A 303 10.35 9.27 2.73
N ILE A 304 9.44 8.36 2.42
CA ILE A 304 9.65 6.91 2.54
C ILE A 304 9.45 6.28 1.17
N ASP A 305 10.45 5.54 0.70
CA ASP A 305 10.40 4.85 -0.59
C ASP A 305 9.35 3.73 -0.59
N THR A 306 8.43 3.76 -1.53
CA THR A 306 7.35 2.75 -1.64
C THR A 306 7.83 1.41 -2.17
N ASP A 307 8.95 1.36 -2.88
CA ASP A 307 9.37 0.15 -3.62
C ASP A 307 10.34 -0.69 -2.76
N HIS A 308 11.24 -0.03 -2.01
CA HIS A 308 12.27 -0.67 -1.19
C HIS A 308 11.95 -0.74 0.31
N CYS A 309 10.85 -0.14 0.78
CA CYS A 309 10.45 -0.16 2.21
C CYS A 309 9.10 -0.86 2.46
N LYS A 310 8.77 -1.91 1.70
CA LYS A 310 7.48 -2.62 1.81
C LYS A 310 7.41 -3.73 2.86
N THR A 311 8.55 -4.38 3.11
CA THR A 311 8.66 -5.57 3.99
C THR A 311 8.64 -5.20 5.45
#